data_AF-A0A817JLD6-F1
#
_entry.id   AF-A0A817JLD6-F1
#
_cell.length_a   1.000
_cell.length_b   1.000
_cell.length_c   1.000
_cell.angle_alpha   90.00
_cell.angle_beta   90.00
_cell.angle_gamma   90.00
#
_symmetry.space_group_name_H-M   'P 1'
#
loop_
_entity.id
_entity.type
_entity.pdbx_description
1 polymer ?
#
loop_
_entity_poly.entity_id
_entity_poly.type
_entity_poly.pdbx_seq_one_letter_code
_entity_poly.pdbx_strand_id
1 'polypeptide(L)'
;MSIQFSVESIEYITEQLNNGRCLCDDSLAYLTLQNSQLIFNLLQDACKVVRKCRRKEMTTEDFAFALKLSHLEPMYGYYTTSNIHRSLFRKIKKDNRILYHIDNNILSFNDLITAQLKIPFDISIRAHWLAVNGKQPTTNENPIVDRPIRSTIRSVSQKQFNKFCHILSVQIYYKELTEMCICSNEKKRKQTLFILSSDSSLQQIVSRLIIFISEGIRVNLTPTSPFNRSTILNYLMQMSDALLQNTTLFLEPYLHYLLPAILSCLLERRLSRDHWSLRDLAAKCCGQIIRKYGTASNRLQQRAIQVFYRILIDNEEEYIWSTQYGAFIGLCEMSHKVIIQIVFPLVKQLGEKIRLISDIELSQKMTEVVVKFITITYRSVQNENESNEKKLYEDFGSYFAPLIQHQLILLL
;
A
#
# COMPACT_ATOMS: atom_id res chain seq x y z
N MET A 1 -7.21 39.52 -25.86
CA MET A 1 -8.53 40.01 -26.31
C MET A 1 -8.91 41.14 -25.36
N SER A 2 -8.91 42.39 -25.82
CA SER A 2 -9.52 43.48 -25.07
C SER A 2 -11.03 43.31 -25.16
N ILE A 3 -11.65 42.84 -24.09
CA ILE A 3 -13.12 42.82 -23.97
C ILE A 3 -13.52 44.28 -23.78
N GLN A 4 -13.89 44.95 -24.88
CA GLN A 4 -14.45 46.29 -24.84
C GLN A 4 -15.96 46.18 -24.97
N PHE A 5 -16.69 46.83 -24.07
CA PHE A 5 -18.12 47.05 -24.26
C PHE A 5 -18.37 47.84 -25.53
N SER A 6 -19.48 47.55 -26.23
CA SER A 6 -19.89 48.40 -27.34
C SER A 6 -20.49 49.70 -26.79
N VAL A 7 -20.08 50.82 -27.37
CA VAL A 7 -20.61 52.15 -27.04
C VAL A 7 -22.13 52.17 -27.22
N GLU A 8 -22.62 51.52 -28.28
CA GLU A 8 -24.06 51.33 -28.58
C GLU A 8 -24.85 50.69 -27.43
N SER A 9 -24.25 49.76 -26.66
CA SER A 9 -24.93 49.11 -25.53
C SER A 9 -25.13 50.08 -24.37
N ILE A 10 -24.12 50.91 -24.09
CA ILE A 10 -24.16 51.88 -22.99
C ILE A 10 -25.07 53.04 -23.37
N GLU A 11 -24.99 53.51 -24.61
CA GLU A 11 -25.91 54.49 -25.18
C GLU A 11 -27.37 54.02 -24.99
N TYR A 12 -27.70 52.80 -25.42
CA TYR A 12 -29.04 52.23 -25.24
C TYR A 12 -29.49 52.20 -23.78
N ILE A 13 -28.63 51.77 -22.85
CA ILE A 13 -28.96 51.73 -21.41
C ILE A 13 -29.21 53.15 -20.88
N THR A 14 -28.40 54.12 -21.30
CA THR A 14 -28.51 55.51 -20.83
C THR A 14 -29.74 56.21 -21.38
N GLU A 15 -30.12 55.95 -22.63
CA GLU A 15 -31.36 56.49 -23.23
C GLU A 15 -32.62 55.98 -22.51
N GLN A 16 -32.63 54.70 -22.12
CA GLN A 16 -33.73 54.09 -21.37
C GLN A 16 -33.89 54.71 -19.98
N LEU A 17 -32.80 55.06 -19.31
CA LEU A 17 -32.82 55.65 -17.97
C LEU A 17 -33.10 57.16 -17.99
N ASN A 18 -32.65 57.88 -19.02
CA ASN A 18 -32.69 59.34 -19.09
C ASN A 18 -33.86 59.91 -19.90
N ASN A 19 -34.98 59.18 -20.05
CA ASN A 19 -36.15 59.61 -20.80
C ASN A 19 -35.80 60.15 -22.21
N GLY A 20 -34.86 59.50 -22.91
CA GLY A 20 -34.48 59.83 -24.29
C GLY A 20 -33.47 60.98 -24.45
N ARG A 21 -32.77 61.40 -23.39
CA ARG A 21 -31.65 62.37 -23.52
C ARG A 21 -30.31 61.65 -23.72
N CYS A 22 -29.63 61.96 -24.81
CA CYS A 22 -28.30 61.44 -25.14
C CYS A 22 -27.21 62.12 -24.29
N LEU A 23 -26.20 61.34 -23.87
CA LEU A 23 -25.01 61.84 -23.20
C LEU A 23 -23.98 62.34 -24.23
N CYS A 24 -23.03 63.17 -23.81
CA CYS A 24 -21.91 63.56 -24.65
C CYS A 24 -21.00 62.35 -24.98
N ASP A 25 -20.43 62.32 -26.18
CA ASP A 25 -19.58 61.23 -26.68
C ASP A 25 -18.38 60.93 -25.75
N ASP A 26 -17.75 61.97 -25.20
CA ASP A 26 -16.64 61.82 -24.25
C ASP A 26 -17.06 61.10 -22.96
N SER A 27 -18.28 61.34 -22.49
CA SER A 27 -18.83 60.69 -21.29
C SER A 27 -19.18 59.23 -21.57
N LEU A 28 -19.72 58.94 -22.75
CA LEU A 28 -19.99 57.56 -23.19
C LEU A 28 -18.68 56.76 -23.30
N ALA A 29 -17.63 57.34 -23.90
CA ALA A 29 -16.33 56.71 -24.01
C ALA A 29 -15.72 56.38 -22.63
N TYR A 30 -15.83 57.32 -21.67
CA TYR A 30 -15.34 57.11 -20.31
C TYR A 30 -16.08 55.98 -19.59
N LEU A 31 -17.42 55.96 -19.63
CA LEU A 31 -18.24 54.91 -19.02
C LEU A 31 -17.96 53.54 -19.64
N THR A 32 -17.75 53.50 -20.97
CA THR A 32 -17.40 52.27 -21.69
C THR A 32 -16.08 51.69 -21.22
N LEU A 33 -15.06 52.53 -21.05
CA LEU A 33 -13.76 52.13 -20.54
C LEU A 33 -13.85 51.61 -19.10
N GLN A 34 -14.53 52.36 -18.22
CA GLN A 34 -14.68 52.01 -16.81
C GLN A 34 -15.41 50.67 -16.63
N ASN A 35 -16.54 50.48 -17.32
CA ASN A 35 -17.30 49.22 -17.26
C ASN A 35 -16.49 48.02 -17.80
N SER A 36 -15.71 48.23 -18.86
CA SER A 36 -14.84 47.19 -19.42
C SER A 36 -13.75 46.77 -18.42
N GLN A 37 -13.15 47.73 -17.72
CA GLN A 37 -12.14 47.45 -16.69
C GLN A 37 -12.74 46.71 -15.48
N LEU A 38 -13.93 47.12 -15.02
CA LEU A 38 -14.61 46.46 -13.91
C LEU A 38 -14.91 44.98 -14.21
N ILE A 39 -15.44 44.67 -15.40
CA ILE A 39 -15.68 43.28 -15.80
C ILE A 39 -14.39 42.48 -15.91
N PHE A 40 -13.33 43.08 -16.43
CA PHE A 40 -12.04 42.40 -16.51
C PHE A 40 -11.51 42.00 -15.12
N ASN A 41 -11.59 42.93 -14.15
CA ASN A 41 -11.19 42.68 -12.77
C ASN A 41 -12.05 41.57 -12.14
N LEU A 42 -13.38 41.60 -12.33
CA LEU A 42 -14.29 40.57 -11.83
C LEU A 42 -14.01 39.19 -12.44
N LEU A 43 -13.75 39.12 -13.76
CA LEU A 43 -13.39 37.88 -14.44
C LEU A 43 -12.05 37.33 -13.94
N GLN A 44 -11.08 38.21 -13.69
CA GLN A 44 -9.80 37.81 -13.12
C GLN A 44 -9.98 37.23 -11.71
N ASP A 45 -10.83 37.83 -10.89
CA ASP A 45 -11.14 37.34 -9.54
C ASP A 45 -11.92 36.02 -9.57
N ALA A 46 -12.90 35.88 -10.44
CA ALA A 46 -13.60 34.60 -10.67
C ALA A 46 -12.61 33.51 -11.12
N CYS A 47 -11.63 33.82 -11.99
CA CYS A 47 -10.59 32.88 -12.38
C CYS A 47 -9.70 32.46 -11.19
N LYS A 48 -9.43 33.36 -10.24
CA LYS A 48 -8.71 33.01 -9.00
C LYS A 48 -9.53 32.04 -8.14
N VAL A 49 -10.85 32.24 -8.04
CA VAL A 49 -11.76 31.33 -7.32
C VAL A 49 -11.76 29.94 -7.96
N VAL A 50 -11.91 29.84 -9.27
CA VAL A 50 -11.88 28.57 -10.02
C VAL A 50 -10.60 27.77 -9.74
N ARG A 51 -9.45 28.46 -9.77
CA ARG A 51 -8.14 27.85 -9.45
C ARG A 51 -8.06 27.38 -8.01
N LYS A 52 -8.59 28.16 -7.06
CA LYS A 52 -8.66 27.76 -5.64
C LYS A 52 -9.57 26.55 -5.43
N CYS A 53 -10.67 26.46 -6.18
CA CYS A 53 -11.58 25.31 -6.19
C CYS A 53 -11.03 24.09 -6.97
N ARG A 54 -9.83 24.17 -7.56
CA ARG A 54 -9.18 23.11 -8.37
C ARG A 54 -10.03 22.64 -9.56
N ARG A 55 -10.87 23.51 -10.10
CA ARG A 55 -11.68 23.26 -11.31
C ARG A 55 -11.00 23.91 -12.53
N LYS A 56 -11.35 23.43 -13.73
CA LYS A 56 -10.90 24.03 -15.01
C LYS A 56 -11.97 24.91 -15.65
N GLU A 57 -13.23 24.62 -15.39
CA GLU A 57 -14.38 25.35 -15.93
C GLU A 57 -14.91 26.33 -14.88
N MET A 58 -15.31 27.51 -15.34
CA MET A 58 -15.92 28.55 -14.50
C MET A 58 -17.44 28.35 -14.46
N THR A 59 -18.00 28.39 -13.26
CA THR A 59 -19.45 28.31 -13.01
C THR A 59 -20.02 29.67 -12.61
N THR A 60 -21.34 29.83 -12.68
CA THR A 60 -22.01 31.08 -12.29
C THR A 60 -21.81 31.41 -10.79
N GLU A 61 -21.65 30.38 -9.96
CA GLU A 61 -21.32 30.52 -8.54
C GLU A 61 -19.94 31.14 -8.31
N ASP A 62 -18.95 30.83 -9.14
CA ASP A 62 -17.61 31.42 -9.04
C ASP A 62 -17.66 32.93 -9.30
N PHE A 63 -18.50 33.34 -10.26
CA PHE A 63 -18.71 34.75 -10.57
C PHE A 63 -19.53 35.47 -9.49
N ALA A 64 -20.56 34.82 -8.95
CA ALA A 64 -21.32 35.34 -7.82
C ALA A 64 -20.43 35.55 -6.58
N PHE A 65 -19.49 34.64 -6.34
CA PHE A 65 -18.48 34.80 -5.29
C PHE A 65 -17.53 35.97 -5.57
N ALA A 66 -17.11 36.15 -6.82
CA ALA A 66 -16.28 37.29 -7.23
C ALA A 66 -16.99 38.63 -7.00
N LEU A 67 -18.29 38.75 -7.34
CA LEU A 67 -19.10 39.94 -7.03
C LEU A 67 -19.13 40.25 -5.53
N LYS A 68 -19.30 39.21 -4.71
CA LYS A 68 -19.30 39.34 -3.25
C LYS A 68 -17.94 39.78 -2.71
N LEU A 69 -16.84 39.31 -3.30
CA LEU A 69 -15.47 39.74 -2.96
C LEU A 69 -15.21 41.21 -3.30
N SER A 70 -15.78 41.71 -4.40
CA SER A 70 -15.69 43.12 -4.79
C SER A 70 -16.71 44.03 -4.10
N HIS A 71 -17.44 43.51 -3.09
CA HIS A 71 -18.52 44.23 -2.39
C HIS A 71 -19.64 44.74 -3.31
N LEU A 72 -19.92 44.03 -4.41
CA LEU A 72 -21.03 44.29 -5.30
C LEU A 72 -22.24 43.42 -4.92
N GLU A 73 -23.42 43.87 -5.32
CA GLU A 73 -24.66 43.12 -5.11
C GLU A 73 -24.64 41.80 -5.90
N PRO A 74 -25.06 40.68 -5.30
CA PRO A 74 -25.11 39.40 -5.99
C PRO A 74 -26.26 39.35 -7.01
N MET A 75 -25.99 38.79 -8.18
CA MET A 75 -26.99 38.57 -9.22
C MET A 75 -27.78 37.29 -8.95
N TYR A 76 -29.09 37.40 -8.76
CA TYR A 76 -29.99 36.27 -8.55
C TYR A 76 -30.57 35.74 -9.88
N GLY A 77 -30.98 34.47 -9.89
CA GLY A 77 -31.67 33.85 -11.04
C GLY A 77 -30.75 33.15 -12.06
N TYR A 78 -29.44 33.09 -11.80
CA TYR A 78 -28.45 32.46 -12.69
C TYR A 78 -27.90 31.13 -12.14
N TYR A 79 -28.78 30.26 -11.64
CA TYR A 79 -28.40 28.93 -11.15
C TYR A 79 -28.61 27.89 -12.24
N THR A 80 -27.54 27.25 -12.70
CA THR A 80 -27.63 26.12 -13.64
C THR A 80 -27.86 24.84 -12.86
N THR A 81 -29.11 24.34 -12.87
CA THR A 81 -29.49 23.05 -12.25
C THR A 81 -29.18 21.85 -13.14
N SER A 82 -28.75 22.06 -14.39
CA SER A 82 -28.41 21.00 -15.34
C SER A 82 -27.19 21.38 -16.18
N ASN A 83 -26.40 20.36 -16.57
CA ASN A 83 -25.25 20.47 -17.48
C ASN A 83 -25.62 20.89 -18.91
N ILE A 84 -26.85 21.38 -19.12
CA ILE A 84 -27.28 21.88 -20.42
C ILE A 84 -26.75 23.30 -20.51
N HIS A 85 -25.65 23.46 -21.23
CA HIS A 85 -25.19 24.73 -21.79
C HIS A 85 -26.24 25.28 -22.77
N ARG A 86 -27.46 25.54 -22.30
CA ARG A 86 -28.47 26.25 -23.09
C ARG A 86 -28.01 27.69 -23.11
N SER A 87 -27.62 28.18 -24.29
CA SER A 87 -27.48 29.62 -24.47
C SER A 87 -28.84 30.25 -24.14
N LEU A 88 -28.92 30.94 -23.01
CA LEU A 88 -30.12 31.65 -22.56
C LEU A 88 -30.56 32.73 -23.56
N PHE A 89 -29.67 33.08 -24.49
CA PHE A 89 -29.85 34.15 -25.47
C PHE A 89 -30.21 33.58 -26.85
N ARG A 90 -31.33 34.03 -27.39
CA ARG A 90 -31.72 33.85 -28.79
C ARG A 90 -31.44 35.14 -29.55
N LYS A 91 -30.66 35.03 -30.63
CA LYS A 91 -30.36 36.15 -31.51
C LYS A 91 -31.54 36.45 -32.43
N ILE A 92 -32.07 37.66 -32.37
CA ILE A 92 -33.15 38.18 -33.21
C ILE A 92 -32.58 39.35 -34.03
N LYS A 93 -32.73 39.32 -35.35
CA LYS A 93 -32.38 40.46 -36.21
C LYS A 93 -33.65 41.24 -36.52
N LYS A 94 -33.69 42.53 -36.19
CA LYS A 94 -34.75 43.49 -36.57
C LYS A 94 -34.09 44.81 -36.97
N ASP A 95 -34.57 45.43 -38.06
CA ASP A 95 -34.18 46.77 -38.52
C ASP A 95 -32.66 47.03 -38.55
N ASN A 96 -31.90 46.17 -39.23
CA ASN A 96 -30.42 46.19 -39.30
C ASN A 96 -29.67 46.13 -37.95
N ARG A 97 -30.38 45.93 -36.83
CA ARG A 97 -29.79 45.74 -35.50
C ARG A 97 -29.88 44.26 -35.08
N ILE A 98 -28.86 43.82 -34.36
CA ILE A 98 -28.81 42.49 -33.75
C ILE A 98 -29.25 42.63 -32.29
N LEU A 99 -30.40 42.07 -31.95
CA LEU A 99 -30.90 42.01 -30.59
C LEU A 99 -30.72 40.59 -30.04
N TYR A 100 -30.35 40.48 -28.76
CA TYR A 100 -30.29 39.20 -28.05
C TYR A 100 -31.46 39.17 -27.06
N HIS A 101 -32.40 38.25 -27.29
CA HIS A 101 -33.58 38.06 -26.45
C HIS A 101 -33.33 36.90 -25.47
N ILE A 102 -33.70 37.08 -24.20
CA ILE A 102 -33.66 36.01 -23.21
C ILE A 102 -34.96 35.23 -23.33
N ASP A 103 -34.89 33.97 -23.78
CA ASP A 103 -36.07 33.13 -23.89
C ASP A 103 -36.46 32.60 -22.51
N ASN A 104 -37.34 33.34 -21.84
CA ASN A 104 -37.95 32.91 -20.59
C ASN A 104 -39.08 31.92 -20.89
N ASN A 105 -38.78 30.62 -20.87
CA ASN A 105 -39.81 29.59 -20.93
C ASN A 105 -40.63 29.65 -19.64
N ILE A 106 -41.92 29.93 -19.77
CA ILE A 106 -42.86 29.83 -18.65
C ILE A 106 -43.07 28.34 -18.36
N LEU A 107 -42.65 27.89 -17.18
CA LEU A 107 -42.84 26.52 -16.70
C LEU A 107 -44.18 26.45 -15.95
N SER A 108 -44.91 25.34 -16.09
CA SER A 108 -46.11 25.11 -15.29
C SER A 108 -45.74 24.63 -13.88
N PHE A 109 -46.50 25.06 -12.87
CA PHE A 109 -46.26 24.62 -11.49
C PHE A 109 -46.47 23.12 -11.30
N ASN A 110 -47.39 22.51 -12.07
CA ASN A 110 -47.66 21.07 -12.02
C ASN A 110 -46.45 20.24 -12.48
N ASP A 111 -45.70 20.73 -13.47
CA ASP A 111 -44.49 20.05 -13.96
C ASP A 111 -43.37 20.09 -12.92
N LEU A 112 -43.29 21.16 -12.11
CA LEU A 112 -42.31 21.27 -11.03
C LEU A 112 -42.62 20.33 -9.86
N ILE A 113 -43.90 20.18 -9.52
CA ILE A 113 -44.35 19.31 -8.40
C ILE A 113 -44.16 17.83 -8.76
N THR A 114 -44.36 17.47 -10.02
CA THR A 114 -44.27 16.07 -10.50
C THR A 114 -42.84 15.65 -10.87
N ALA A 115 -41.88 16.58 -10.86
CA ALA A 115 -40.50 16.30 -11.24
C ALA A 115 -39.81 15.30 -10.28
N GLN A 116 -39.23 14.25 -10.84
CA GLN A 116 -38.49 13.25 -10.06
C GLN A 116 -37.12 13.80 -9.62
N LEU A 117 -36.86 13.76 -8.32
CA LEU A 117 -35.56 14.12 -7.74
C LEU A 117 -34.57 12.95 -7.90
N LYS A 118 -33.45 13.20 -8.58
CA LYS A 118 -32.32 12.26 -8.64
C LYS A 118 -31.29 12.65 -7.59
N ILE A 119 -31.16 11.82 -6.56
CA ILE A 119 -30.16 12.03 -5.50
C ILE A 119 -28.86 11.36 -5.95
N PRO A 120 -27.72 12.08 -6.00
CA PRO A 120 -26.43 11.47 -6.32
C PRO A 120 -25.98 10.53 -5.18
N PHE A 121 -25.11 9.58 -5.50
CA PHE A 121 -24.47 8.74 -4.48
C PHE A 121 -23.50 9.54 -3.62
N ASP A 122 -23.33 9.09 -2.37
CA ASP A 122 -22.34 9.65 -1.46
C ASP A 122 -20.90 9.46 -1.98
N ILE A 123 -20.05 10.40 -1.57
CA ILE A 123 -18.64 10.44 -1.97
C ILE A 123 -17.91 9.25 -1.34
N SER A 124 -17.31 8.40 -2.17
CA SER A 124 -16.47 7.28 -1.72
C SER A 124 -15.09 7.32 -2.41
N ILE A 125 -14.06 6.89 -1.68
CA ILE A 125 -12.68 6.85 -2.18
C ILE A 125 -12.33 5.39 -2.50
N ARG A 126 -11.86 5.15 -3.73
CA ARG A 126 -11.34 3.84 -4.17
C ARG A 126 -9.86 3.97 -4.50
N ALA A 127 -9.02 3.23 -3.80
CA ALA A 127 -7.59 3.16 -4.08
C ALA A 127 -7.28 2.05 -5.09
N HIS A 128 -6.32 2.31 -5.99
CA HIS A 128 -5.75 1.31 -6.90
C HIS A 128 -4.28 1.65 -7.18
N TRP A 129 -3.52 0.66 -7.66
CA TRP A 129 -2.12 0.84 -8.00
C TRP A 129 -1.96 1.54 -9.36
N LEU A 130 -1.52 2.80 -9.34
CA LEU A 130 -1.17 3.53 -10.56
C LEU A 130 0.16 3.03 -11.17
N ALA A 131 1.13 2.68 -10.33
CA ALA A 131 2.42 2.18 -10.79
C ALA A 131 3.09 1.26 -9.75
N VAL A 132 3.78 0.24 -10.24
CA VAL A 132 4.65 -0.65 -9.46
C VAL A 132 6.04 -0.60 -10.09
N ASN A 133 7.05 -0.18 -9.32
CA ASN A 133 8.43 -0.01 -9.79
C ASN A 133 8.56 0.85 -11.07
N GLY A 134 7.75 1.92 -11.16
CA GLY A 134 7.74 2.83 -12.31
C GLY A 134 7.08 2.27 -13.58
N LYS A 135 6.49 1.06 -13.52
CA LYS A 135 5.66 0.50 -14.59
C LYS A 135 4.20 0.54 -14.19
N GLN A 136 3.34 1.02 -15.09
CA GLN A 136 1.90 1.05 -14.87
C GLN A 136 1.30 -0.35 -15.11
N PRO A 137 0.62 -0.95 -14.12
CA PRO A 137 -0.07 -2.23 -14.33
C PRO A 137 -1.30 -2.03 -15.23
N THR A 138 -1.63 -3.05 -16.02
CA THR A 138 -2.79 -3.04 -16.92
C THR A 138 -4.08 -3.38 -16.16
N THR A 139 -4.43 -2.55 -15.18
CA THR A 139 -5.73 -2.63 -14.49
C THR A 139 -6.77 -1.81 -15.25
N ASN A 140 -8.06 -2.12 -15.06
CA ASN A 140 -9.16 -1.42 -15.75
C ASN A 140 -9.22 0.07 -15.40
N GLU A 141 -8.75 0.46 -14.22
CA GLU A 141 -8.69 1.85 -13.77
C GLU A 141 -7.55 2.65 -14.43
N ASN A 142 -6.53 1.96 -14.93
CA ASN A 142 -5.34 2.58 -15.51
C ASN A 142 -5.56 2.86 -17.01
N PRO A 143 -5.23 4.06 -17.51
CA PRO A 143 -5.30 4.35 -18.93
C PRO A 143 -4.37 3.42 -19.73
N ILE A 144 -4.88 2.91 -20.84
CA ILE A 144 -4.05 2.18 -21.81
C ILE A 144 -3.15 3.20 -22.50
N VAL A 145 -1.83 2.99 -22.43
CA VAL A 145 -0.84 3.86 -23.07
C VAL A 145 -0.78 3.55 -24.58
N ASP A 146 -1.87 3.80 -25.30
CA ASP A 146 -2.00 3.46 -26.73
C ASP A 146 -1.53 4.58 -27.67
N ARG A 147 -0.96 5.67 -27.15
CA ARG A 147 -0.40 6.73 -27.99
C ARG A 147 0.93 7.22 -27.43
N PRO A 148 2.05 7.13 -28.18
CA PRO A 148 3.17 8.00 -27.90
C PRO A 148 2.65 9.42 -28.14
N ILE A 149 2.44 10.16 -27.05
CA ILE A 149 2.13 11.58 -27.11
C ILE A 149 3.27 12.20 -27.93
N ARG A 150 2.94 12.72 -29.11
CA ARG A 150 3.83 13.52 -29.99
C ARG A 150 4.17 14.87 -29.33
N SER A 151 4.55 14.87 -28.06
CA SER A 151 5.06 16.03 -27.34
C SER A 151 6.55 15.83 -27.11
N THR A 152 7.34 16.47 -27.98
CA THR A 152 8.53 17.23 -27.58
C THR A 152 9.50 16.55 -26.61
N ILE A 153 10.07 15.43 -27.03
CA ILE A 153 11.44 15.08 -26.62
C ILE A 153 12.20 14.68 -27.89
N ARG A 154 12.78 15.67 -28.59
CA ARG A 154 13.99 15.43 -29.39
C ARG A 154 15.11 15.09 -28.40
N SER A 155 15.10 13.86 -27.86
CA SER A 155 16.24 13.37 -27.09
C SER A 155 17.32 13.01 -28.09
N VAL A 156 18.26 13.94 -28.19
CA VAL A 156 19.66 13.69 -28.50
C VAL A 156 20.08 12.31 -27.94
N SER A 157 20.82 11.60 -28.78
CA SER A 157 21.48 10.31 -28.61
C SER A 157 22.45 10.26 -27.41
N GLN A 158 21.95 10.48 -26.19
CA GLN A 158 22.68 10.35 -24.93
C GLN A 158 22.00 9.41 -23.91
N LYS A 159 20.83 8.84 -24.24
CA LYS A 159 20.04 8.02 -23.29
C LYS A 159 20.51 6.57 -23.11
N GLN A 160 21.38 6.03 -23.97
CA GLN A 160 21.87 4.65 -23.82
C GLN A 160 23.12 4.55 -22.93
N PHE A 161 24.05 5.51 -23.02
CA PHE A 161 25.29 5.47 -22.23
C PHE A 161 25.06 5.70 -20.71
N ASN A 162 24.22 6.66 -20.32
CA ASN A 162 23.97 6.92 -18.89
C ASN A 162 23.17 5.81 -18.19
N LYS A 163 22.30 5.09 -18.92
CA LYS A 163 21.64 3.89 -18.40
C LYS A 163 22.65 2.77 -18.16
N PHE A 164 23.60 2.59 -19.07
CA PHE A 164 24.61 1.54 -18.98
C PHE A 164 25.60 1.78 -17.83
N CYS A 165 26.07 3.02 -17.63
CA CYS A 165 26.98 3.36 -16.53
C CYS A 165 26.34 3.18 -15.14
N HIS A 166 25.09 3.60 -14.96
CA HIS A 166 24.37 3.36 -13.69
C HIS A 166 24.08 1.87 -13.44
N ILE A 167 23.87 1.07 -14.48
CA ILE A 167 23.70 -0.38 -14.35
C ILE A 167 25.02 -1.06 -13.95
N LEU A 168 26.15 -0.61 -14.51
CA LEU A 168 27.46 -1.18 -14.24
C LEU A 168 27.92 -0.94 -12.80
N SER A 169 27.77 0.29 -12.28
CA SER A 169 28.11 0.61 -10.88
C SER A 169 27.26 -0.19 -9.89
N VAL A 170 25.97 -0.34 -10.18
CA VAL A 170 25.05 -1.19 -9.41
C VAL A 170 25.45 -2.66 -9.46
N GLN A 171 25.97 -3.14 -10.58
CA GLN A 171 26.43 -4.53 -10.74
C GLN A 171 27.72 -4.80 -9.94
N ILE A 172 28.68 -3.88 -9.94
CA ILE A 172 29.91 -4.01 -9.14
C ILE A 172 29.55 -4.07 -7.65
N TYR A 173 28.69 -3.15 -7.21
CA TYR A 173 28.23 -3.12 -5.82
C TYR A 173 27.45 -4.39 -5.44
N TYR A 174 26.57 -4.89 -6.31
CA TYR A 174 25.89 -6.17 -6.09
C TYR A 174 26.87 -7.33 -5.95
N LYS A 175 27.89 -7.41 -6.82
CA LYS A 175 28.90 -8.47 -6.77
C LYS A 175 29.67 -8.42 -5.45
N GLU A 176 30.19 -7.26 -5.08
CA GLU A 176 30.91 -7.07 -3.80
C GLU A 176 30.03 -7.43 -2.61
N LEU A 177 28.76 -7.01 -2.58
CA LEU A 177 27.82 -7.38 -1.51
C LEU A 177 27.63 -8.90 -1.39
N THR A 178 27.40 -9.60 -2.50
CA THR A 178 27.16 -11.05 -2.48
C THR A 178 28.41 -11.83 -2.05
N GLU A 179 29.60 -11.41 -2.49
CA GLU A 179 30.87 -12.03 -2.10
C GLU A 179 31.15 -11.82 -0.60
N MET A 180 30.90 -10.62 -0.09
CA MET A 180 31.14 -10.27 1.32
C MET A 180 30.16 -10.96 2.27
N CYS A 181 28.94 -11.25 1.83
CA CYS A 181 27.96 -12.01 2.62
C CYS A 181 28.35 -13.50 2.79
N ILE A 182 28.93 -14.11 1.77
CA ILE A 182 29.31 -15.54 1.77
C ILE A 182 30.75 -15.75 2.28
N CYS A 183 31.53 -14.68 2.42
CA CYS A 183 32.91 -14.74 2.88
C CYS A 183 33.03 -15.34 4.30
N SER A 184 34.10 -16.09 4.53
CA SER A 184 34.44 -16.66 5.84
C SER A 184 34.79 -15.60 6.91
N ASN A 185 35.10 -14.36 6.50
CA ASN A 185 35.49 -13.30 7.41
C ASN A 185 34.27 -12.68 8.12
N GLU A 186 34.11 -13.01 9.41
CA GLU A 186 32.96 -12.59 10.22
C GLU A 186 32.81 -11.06 10.33
N LYS A 187 33.91 -10.30 10.40
CA LYS A 187 33.86 -8.83 10.52
C LYS A 187 33.23 -8.19 9.29
N LYS A 188 33.70 -8.60 8.11
CA LYS A 188 33.20 -8.16 6.81
C LYS A 188 31.72 -8.53 6.62
N ARG A 189 31.35 -9.75 7.03
CA ARG A 189 29.96 -10.21 6.97
C ARG A 189 29.04 -9.36 7.87
N LYS A 190 29.41 -9.11 9.14
CA LYS A 190 28.62 -8.28 10.05
C LYS A 190 28.43 -6.84 9.54
N GLN A 191 29.48 -6.24 8.97
CA GLN A 191 29.38 -4.94 8.32
C GLN A 191 28.40 -4.96 7.15
N THR A 192 28.46 -6.00 6.31
CA THR A 192 27.57 -6.15 5.15
C THR A 192 26.12 -6.34 5.59
N LEU A 193 25.86 -7.12 6.65
CA LEU A 193 24.52 -7.27 7.22
C LEU A 193 23.95 -5.95 7.75
N PHE A 194 24.79 -5.11 8.38
CA PHE A 194 24.37 -3.78 8.84
C PHE A 194 24.04 -2.82 7.69
N ILE A 195 24.81 -2.88 6.60
CA ILE A 195 24.55 -2.16 5.34
C ILE A 195 23.18 -2.59 4.79
N LEU A 196 22.90 -3.90 4.72
CA LEU A 196 21.62 -4.41 4.21
C LEU A 196 20.42 -3.97 5.06
N SER A 197 20.59 -3.84 6.38
CA SER A 197 19.49 -3.43 7.27
C SER A 197 19.22 -1.92 7.25
N SER A 198 20.20 -1.09 6.86
CA SER A 198 20.12 0.37 6.98
C SER A 198 19.96 1.09 5.63
N ASP A 199 20.50 0.53 4.54
CA ASP A 199 20.65 1.26 3.28
C ASP A 199 19.37 1.26 2.43
N SER A 200 18.95 2.45 1.98
CA SER A 200 17.78 2.66 1.11
C SER A 200 18.08 2.55 -0.38
N SER A 201 19.36 2.72 -0.78
CA SER A 201 19.82 2.63 -2.17
C SER A 201 19.65 1.22 -2.76
N LEU A 202 19.50 0.22 -1.91
CA LEU A 202 19.35 -1.19 -2.27
C LEU A 202 18.06 -1.48 -3.05
N GLN A 203 17.06 -0.60 -3.03
CA GLN A 203 15.76 -0.82 -3.68
C GLN A 203 15.86 -1.21 -5.17
N GLN A 204 16.89 -0.72 -5.88
CA GLN A 204 17.12 -1.07 -7.30
C GLN A 204 17.71 -2.49 -7.51
N ILE A 205 18.23 -3.09 -6.45
CA ILE A 205 18.92 -4.39 -6.44
C ILE A 205 18.11 -5.45 -5.68
N VAL A 206 17.16 -5.03 -4.82
CA VAL A 206 16.31 -5.91 -3.99
C VAL A 206 15.73 -7.08 -4.78
N SER A 207 15.21 -6.86 -6.00
CA SER A 207 14.66 -7.95 -6.82
C SER A 207 15.70 -9.03 -7.13
N ARG A 208 16.92 -8.63 -7.49
CA ARG A 208 18.04 -9.54 -7.77
C ARG A 208 18.54 -10.23 -6.50
N LEU A 209 18.62 -9.51 -5.37
CA LEU A 209 19.03 -10.07 -4.08
C LEU A 209 18.04 -11.14 -3.60
N ILE A 210 16.73 -10.92 -3.75
CA ILE A 210 15.72 -11.91 -3.36
C ILE A 210 15.81 -13.15 -4.25
N ILE A 211 15.96 -12.98 -5.57
CA ILE A 211 16.18 -14.11 -6.49
C ILE A 211 17.44 -14.87 -6.07
N PHE A 212 18.55 -14.17 -5.83
CA PHE A 212 19.80 -14.77 -5.36
C PHE A 212 19.65 -15.56 -4.06
N ILE A 213 18.95 -15.00 -3.06
CA ILE A 213 18.68 -15.70 -1.80
C ILE A 213 17.81 -16.94 -2.03
N SER A 214 16.71 -16.80 -2.78
CA SER A 214 15.78 -17.91 -3.03
C SER A 214 16.42 -19.06 -3.81
N GLU A 215 17.17 -18.74 -4.86
CA GLU A 215 17.92 -19.70 -5.66
C GLU A 215 19.11 -20.28 -4.88
N GLY A 216 19.80 -19.45 -4.10
CA GLY A 216 20.88 -19.89 -3.21
C GLY A 216 20.39 -20.89 -2.16
N ILE A 217 19.21 -20.67 -1.58
CA ILE A 217 18.59 -21.63 -0.67
C ILE A 217 18.23 -22.91 -1.44
N ARG A 218 17.55 -22.79 -2.59
CA ARG A 218 17.12 -23.95 -3.40
C ARG A 218 18.27 -24.85 -3.81
N VAL A 219 19.38 -24.30 -4.29
CA VAL A 219 20.57 -25.05 -4.72
C VAL A 219 21.24 -25.74 -3.53
N ASN A 220 21.34 -25.07 -2.38
CA ASN A 220 21.98 -25.64 -1.19
C ASN A 220 21.11 -26.67 -0.45
N LEU A 221 19.82 -26.77 -0.78
CA LEU A 221 18.93 -27.82 -0.29
C LEU A 221 19.02 -29.11 -1.14
N THR A 222 19.44 -29.01 -2.41
CA THR A 222 19.59 -30.22 -3.26
C THR A 222 20.71 -31.14 -2.75
N PRO A 223 20.50 -32.48 -2.76
CA PRO A 223 21.42 -33.46 -2.15
C PRO A 223 22.78 -33.57 -2.84
N THR A 224 22.95 -32.94 -4.00
CA THR A 224 24.17 -32.97 -4.82
C THR A 224 25.23 -31.93 -4.43
N SER A 225 24.95 -31.06 -3.44
CA SER A 225 25.84 -29.94 -3.09
C SER A 225 26.98 -30.34 -2.12
N PRO A 226 28.15 -29.66 -2.19
CA PRO A 226 29.35 -30.04 -1.45
C PRO A 226 29.33 -29.62 0.05
N PHE A 227 30.37 -30.04 0.78
CA PHE A 227 30.63 -29.76 2.20
C PHE A 227 30.37 -28.29 2.61
N ASN A 228 29.83 -28.05 3.82
CA ASN A 228 29.44 -26.75 4.42
C ASN A 228 28.06 -26.14 4.06
N ARG A 229 27.06 -26.96 3.68
CA ARG A 229 25.69 -26.48 3.39
C ARG A 229 25.02 -25.68 4.52
N SER A 230 25.23 -26.06 5.78
CA SER A 230 24.59 -25.42 6.94
C SER A 230 25.02 -23.97 7.13
N THR A 231 26.31 -23.69 6.93
CA THR A 231 26.87 -22.36 7.18
C THR A 231 26.43 -21.38 6.09
N ILE A 232 26.41 -21.81 4.83
CA ILE A 232 25.91 -20.99 3.72
C ILE A 232 24.42 -20.69 3.89
N LEU A 233 23.60 -21.70 4.23
CA LEU A 233 22.18 -21.49 4.52
C LEU A 233 21.99 -20.52 5.69
N ASN A 234 22.81 -20.62 6.75
CA ASN A 234 22.78 -19.68 7.87
C ASN A 234 23.12 -18.25 7.42
N TYR A 235 24.10 -18.06 6.54
CA TYR A 235 24.43 -16.75 6.00
C TYR A 235 23.32 -16.18 5.12
N LEU A 236 22.68 -17.00 4.29
CA LEU A 236 21.53 -16.59 3.48
C LEU A 236 20.30 -16.25 4.36
N MET A 237 20.09 -16.97 5.47
CA MET A 237 19.06 -16.65 6.45
C MET A 237 19.34 -15.35 7.19
N GLN A 238 20.58 -15.12 7.64
CA GLN A 238 20.98 -13.84 8.25
C GLN A 238 20.82 -12.68 7.27
N MET A 239 21.14 -12.89 6.00
CA MET A 239 20.92 -11.91 4.93
C MET A 239 19.43 -11.60 4.75
N SER A 240 18.56 -12.62 4.79
CA SER A 240 17.12 -12.42 4.71
C SER A 240 16.55 -11.67 5.92
N ASP A 241 17.03 -11.96 7.14
CA ASP A 241 16.63 -11.24 8.35
C ASP A 241 17.05 -9.76 8.29
N ALA A 242 18.29 -9.47 7.86
CA ALA A 242 18.76 -8.10 7.69
C ALA A 242 17.92 -7.31 6.67
N LEU A 243 17.54 -7.93 5.54
CA LEU A 243 16.65 -7.31 4.57
C LEU A 243 15.25 -7.05 5.14
N LEU A 244 14.71 -7.98 5.94
CA LEU A 244 13.39 -7.84 6.56
C LEU A 244 13.36 -6.77 7.66
N GLN A 245 14.49 -6.47 8.31
CA GLN A 245 14.60 -5.40 9.29
C GLN A 245 14.56 -4.01 8.63
N ASN A 246 14.99 -3.89 7.38
CA ASN A 246 15.04 -2.61 6.67
C ASN A 246 13.63 -2.12 6.29
N THR A 247 13.17 -1.05 6.94
CA THR A 247 11.85 -0.43 6.69
C THR A 247 11.80 0.41 5.43
N THR A 248 12.95 0.76 4.84
CA THR A 248 13.00 1.60 3.64
C THR A 248 12.76 0.80 2.36
N LEU A 249 12.85 -0.52 2.43
CA LEU A 249 12.69 -1.40 1.28
C LEU A 249 11.25 -1.86 1.11
N PHE A 250 10.73 -1.73 -0.11
CA PHE A 250 9.40 -2.24 -0.43
C PHE A 250 9.50 -3.71 -0.88
N LEU A 251 9.40 -4.62 0.10
CA LEU A 251 9.54 -6.08 -0.12
C LEU A 251 8.24 -6.78 -0.51
N GLU A 252 7.08 -6.15 -0.31
CA GLU A 252 5.75 -6.75 -0.58
C GLU A 252 5.62 -7.44 -1.94
N PRO A 253 6.09 -6.86 -3.06
CA PRO A 253 5.96 -7.49 -4.37
C PRO A 253 6.71 -8.81 -4.50
N TYR A 254 7.73 -9.05 -3.66
CA TYR A 254 8.65 -10.18 -3.80
C TYR A 254 8.46 -11.25 -2.72
N LEU A 255 7.54 -11.04 -1.77
CA LEU A 255 7.28 -11.98 -0.68
C LEU A 255 6.89 -13.38 -1.17
N HIS A 256 6.21 -13.45 -2.31
CA HIS A 256 5.81 -14.73 -2.91
C HIS A 256 6.99 -15.57 -3.41
N TYR A 257 8.16 -14.99 -3.63
CA TYR A 257 9.41 -15.72 -3.91
C TYR A 257 10.19 -16.03 -2.63
N LEU A 258 10.26 -15.07 -1.71
CA LEU A 258 11.07 -15.19 -0.49
C LEU A 258 10.43 -16.16 0.53
N LEU A 259 9.12 -16.06 0.75
CA LEU A 259 8.42 -16.86 1.76
C LEU A 259 8.49 -18.37 1.48
N PRO A 260 8.23 -18.87 0.24
CA PRO A 260 8.42 -20.29 -0.04
C PRO A 260 9.85 -20.77 0.16
N ALA A 261 10.86 -19.96 -0.17
CA ALA A 261 12.26 -20.35 0.05
C ALA A 261 12.60 -20.50 1.54
N ILE A 262 12.11 -19.58 2.39
CA ILE A 262 12.25 -19.67 3.85
C ILE A 262 11.49 -20.88 4.40
N LEU A 263 10.26 -21.13 3.92
CA LEU A 263 9.47 -22.29 4.32
C LEU A 263 10.15 -23.61 3.93
N SER A 264 10.74 -23.70 2.73
CA SER A 264 11.52 -24.86 2.33
C SER A 264 12.72 -25.08 3.26
N CYS A 265 13.45 -24.02 3.61
CA CYS A 265 14.57 -24.12 4.56
C CYS A 265 14.12 -24.61 5.95
N LEU A 266 12.97 -24.12 6.44
CA LEU A 266 12.40 -24.48 7.73
C LEU A 266 11.91 -25.94 7.79
N LEU A 267 11.32 -26.42 6.70
CA LEU A 267 10.62 -27.71 6.61
C LEU A 267 11.45 -28.81 5.93
N GLU A 268 12.70 -28.53 5.61
CA GLU A 268 13.56 -29.48 4.92
C GLU A 268 13.87 -30.72 5.79
N ARG A 269 13.95 -31.89 5.15
CA ARG A 269 14.08 -33.19 5.82
C ARG A 269 15.53 -33.55 6.16
N ARG A 270 16.51 -33.11 5.37
CA ARG A 270 17.90 -33.64 5.42
C ARG A 270 18.97 -32.58 5.63
N LEU A 271 18.95 -31.93 6.79
CA LEU A 271 20.08 -31.10 7.17
C LEU A 271 21.08 -31.88 8.08
N SER A 272 22.38 -31.51 8.02
CA SER A 272 23.54 -32.03 8.81
C SER A 272 23.41 -32.01 10.38
N ARG A 273 24.39 -31.56 11.19
CA ARG A 273 24.35 -31.68 12.68
C ARG A 273 23.81 -30.46 13.45
N ASP A 274 23.96 -29.23 12.95
CA ASP A 274 23.56 -27.99 13.65
C ASP A 274 22.38 -27.29 12.95
N HIS A 275 21.17 -27.86 13.05
CA HIS A 275 19.99 -27.34 12.33
C HIS A 275 18.94 -26.67 13.17
N TRP A 276 19.02 -26.86 14.48
CA TRP A 276 18.13 -26.23 15.43
C TRP A 276 18.19 -24.71 15.30
N SER A 277 19.41 -24.14 15.35
CA SER A 277 19.62 -22.69 15.22
C SER A 277 19.18 -22.12 13.86
N LEU A 278 19.42 -22.86 12.76
CA LEU A 278 18.97 -22.45 11.44
C LEU A 278 17.44 -22.43 11.32
N ARG A 279 16.77 -23.47 11.84
CA ARG A 279 15.29 -23.55 11.86
C ARG A 279 14.70 -22.45 12.73
N ASP A 280 15.31 -22.15 13.88
CA ASP A 280 14.87 -21.07 14.76
C ASP A 280 14.98 -19.70 14.06
N LEU A 281 16.07 -19.45 13.34
CA LEU A 281 16.25 -18.23 12.53
C LEU A 281 15.25 -18.16 11.37
N ALA A 282 15.03 -19.27 10.65
CA ALA A 282 14.06 -19.32 9.56
C ALA A 282 12.63 -19.10 10.05
N ALA A 283 12.26 -19.66 11.21
CA ALA A 283 10.96 -19.44 11.83
C ALA A 283 10.78 -17.99 12.29
N LYS A 284 11.81 -17.37 12.86
CA LYS A 284 11.83 -15.92 13.16
C LYS A 284 11.61 -15.07 11.92
N CYS A 285 12.30 -15.35 10.82
CA CYS A 285 12.12 -14.63 9.56
C CYS A 285 10.69 -14.80 9.02
N CYS A 286 10.16 -16.04 9.05
CA CYS A 286 8.79 -16.35 8.64
C CYS A 286 7.75 -15.58 9.49
N GLY A 287 7.91 -15.60 10.81
CA GLY A 287 7.06 -14.87 11.76
C GLY A 287 7.11 -13.36 11.52
N GLN A 288 8.30 -12.79 11.32
CA GLN A 288 8.45 -11.36 10.99
C GLN A 288 7.73 -11.00 9.68
N ILE A 289 7.86 -11.80 8.63
CA ILE A 289 7.15 -11.57 7.35
C ILE A 289 5.64 -11.55 7.59
N ILE A 290 5.12 -12.53 8.33
CA ILE A 290 3.69 -12.68 8.57
C ILE A 290 3.16 -11.55 9.46
N ARG A 291 3.90 -11.13 10.48
CA ARG A 291 3.50 -10.01 11.35
C ARG A 291 3.54 -8.66 10.61
N LYS A 292 4.55 -8.41 9.76
CA LYS A 292 4.70 -7.14 9.03
C LYS A 292 3.77 -7.03 7.82
N TYR A 293 3.58 -8.11 7.06
CA TYR A 293 2.90 -8.09 5.76
C TYR A 293 1.61 -8.92 5.70
N GLY A 294 1.22 -9.55 6.81
CA GLY A 294 0.00 -10.34 6.93
C GLY A 294 -1.25 -9.46 7.03
N THR A 295 -1.71 -8.93 5.90
CA THR A 295 -3.00 -8.27 5.78
C THR A 295 -4.10 -9.25 5.37
N ALA A 296 -5.37 -8.92 5.68
CA ALA A 296 -6.52 -9.73 5.30
C ALA A 296 -6.63 -9.96 3.78
N SER A 297 -6.12 -9.03 2.97
CA SER A 297 -6.10 -9.13 1.50
C SER A 297 -5.13 -10.20 1.00
N ASN A 298 -3.99 -10.36 1.65
CA ASN A 298 -2.89 -11.15 1.12
C ASN A 298 -2.99 -12.65 1.49
N ARG A 299 -3.85 -13.00 2.47
CA ARG A 299 -4.07 -14.38 2.97
C ARG A 299 -2.78 -15.17 3.26
N LEU A 300 -1.64 -14.50 3.45
CA LEU A 300 -0.33 -15.12 3.64
C LEU A 300 -0.30 -15.95 4.92
N GLN A 301 -0.86 -15.41 6.00
CA GLN A 301 -0.96 -16.10 7.29
C GLN A 301 -1.76 -17.41 7.15
N GLN A 302 -2.90 -17.39 6.47
CA GLN A 302 -3.75 -18.57 6.29
C GLN A 302 -3.01 -19.66 5.49
N ARG A 303 -2.32 -19.29 4.40
CA ARG A 303 -1.55 -20.24 3.59
C ARG A 303 -0.41 -20.88 4.37
N ALA A 304 0.35 -20.09 5.13
CA ALA A 304 1.46 -20.61 5.93
C ALA A 304 0.96 -21.51 7.08
N ILE A 305 -0.15 -21.13 7.74
CA ILE A 305 -0.82 -22.00 8.74
C ILE A 305 -1.22 -23.33 8.13
N GLN A 306 -1.84 -23.33 6.95
CA GLN A 306 -2.27 -24.56 6.27
C GLN A 306 -1.09 -25.50 5.99
N VAL A 307 0.05 -24.96 5.54
CA VAL A 307 1.27 -25.75 5.31
C VAL A 307 1.76 -26.38 6.61
N PHE A 308 1.88 -25.61 7.70
CA PHE A 308 2.35 -26.14 8.98
C PHE A 308 1.37 -27.14 9.61
N TYR A 309 0.07 -26.83 9.58
CA TYR A 309 -0.97 -27.68 10.14
C TYR A 309 -1.05 -29.04 9.44
N ARG A 310 -0.93 -29.06 8.11
CA ARG A 310 -0.89 -30.30 7.33
C ARG A 310 0.28 -31.20 7.76
N ILE A 311 1.47 -30.61 7.97
CA ILE A 311 2.67 -31.34 8.39
C ILE A 311 2.55 -31.90 9.82
N LEU A 312 1.80 -31.23 10.69
CA LEU A 312 1.57 -31.71 12.07
C LEU A 312 0.55 -32.86 12.15
N ILE A 313 -0.38 -32.94 11.19
CA ILE A 313 -1.41 -33.99 11.15
C ILE A 313 -0.97 -35.21 10.33
N ASP A 314 -0.29 -35.01 9.20
CA ASP A 314 0.15 -36.10 8.34
C ASP A 314 1.17 -36.97 9.12
N ASN A 315 0.73 -38.16 9.55
CA ASN A 315 1.41 -39.02 10.54
C ASN A 315 2.29 -40.12 9.92
N GLU A 316 2.65 -40.03 8.64
CA GLU A 316 3.31 -41.14 7.95
C GLU A 316 4.83 -40.93 7.90
N GLU A 317 5.54 -41.49 8.90
CA GLU A 317 6.97 -41.86 8.98
C GLU A 317 7.86 -41.17 10.05
N GLU A 318 8.84 -41.92 10.56
CA GLU A 318 9.77 -41.54 11.65
C GLU A 318 10.77 -40.40 11.31
N TYR A 319 10.89 -40.01 10.04
CA TYR A 319 11.83 -38.96 9.58
C TYR A 319 11.24 -37.53 9.60
N ILE A 320 10.23 -37.32 10.43
CA ILE A 320 9.35 -36.15 10.46
C ILE A 320 9.60 -35.26 11.69
N TRP A 321 10.29 -35.73 12.73
CA TRP A 321 10.41 -34.95 13.97
C TRP A 321 11.12 -33.60 13.78
N SER A 322 12.16 -33.55 12.95
CA SER A 322 12.83 -32.28 12.62
C SER A 322 11.91 -31.32 11.84
N THR A 323 11.09 -31.83 10.92
CA THR A 323 10.15 -31.02 10.14
C THR A 323 8.95 -30.58 10.97
N GLN A 324 8.46 -31.44 11.88
CA GLN A 324 7.47 -31.11 12.90
C GLN A 324 7.98 -30.04 13.86
N TYR A 325 9.25 -30.11 14.29
CA TYR A 325 9.88 -29.05 15.07
C TYR A 325 9.82 -27.71 14.31
N GLY A 326 10.25 -27.71 13.04
CA GLY A 326 10.19 -26.51 12.18
C GLY A 326 8.77 -25.97 12.01
N ALA A 327 7.79 -26.84 11.79
CA ALA A 327 6.38 -26.47 11.66
C ALA A 327 5.81 -25.90 12.97
N PHE A 328 6.15 -26.51 14.11
CA PHE A 328 5.71 -26.07 15.42
C PHE A 328 6.26 -24.69 15.79
N ILE A 329 7.56 -24.47 15.60
CA ILE A 329 8.17 -23.15 15.86
C ILE A 329 7.65 -22.11 14.89
N GLY A 330 7.46 -22.47 13.62
CA GLY A 330 6.83 -21.60 12.63
C GLY A 330 5.46 -21.09 13.10
N LEU A 331 4.60 -21.96 13.64
CA LEU A 331 3.30 -21.56 14.21
C LEU A 331 3.44 -20.70 15.46
N CYS A 332 4.38 -21.02 16.34
CA CYS A 332 4.64 -20.24 17.56
C CYS A 332 5.12 -18.82 17.24
N GLU A 333 5.94 -18.66 16.21
CA GLU A 333 6.51 -17.35 15.87
C GLU A 333 5.55 -16.47 15.03
N MET A 334 4.42 -16.99 14.55
CA MET A 334 3.45 -16.19 13.81
C MET A 334 2.74 -15.14 14.68
N SER A 335 1.86 -15.57 15.59
CA SER A 335 1.08 -14.65 16.43
C SER A 335 0.48 -15.37 17.63
N HIS A 336 0.29 -14.64 18.73
CA HIS A 336 -0.34 -15.17 19.96
C HIS A 336 -1.74 -15.76 19.71
N LYS A 337 -2.53 -15.14 18.83
CA LYS A 337 -3.88 -15.64 18.48
C LYS A 337 -3.84 -17.02 17.81
N VAL A 338 -2.85 -17.25 16.94
CA VAL A 338 -2.67 -18.56 16.27
C VAL A 338 -2.29 -19.63 17.27
N ILE A 339 -1.45 -19.32 18.25
CA ILE A 339 -1.07 -20.26 19.31
C ILE A 339 -2.31 -20.70 20.10
N ILE A 340 -3.15 -19.77 20.52
CA ILE A 340 -4.36 -20.08 21.30
C ILE A 340 -5.34 -20.93 20.47
N GLN A 341 -5.56 -20.60 19.20
CA GLN A 341 -6.56 -21.28 18.38
C GLN A 341 -6.10 -22.65 17.84
N ILE A 342 -4.82 -22.79 17.49
CA ILE A 342 -4.31 -23.96 16.77
C ILE A 342 -3.38 -24.78 17.66
N VAL A 343 -2.47 -24.15 18.38
CA VAL A 343 -1.45 -24.88 19.16
C VAL A 343 -2.09 -25.50 20.40
N PHE A 344 -2.87 -24.75 21.20
CA PHE A 344 -3.48 -25.28 22.44
C PHE A 344 -4.21 -26.62 22.27
N PRO A 345 -5.13 -26.82 21.30
CA PRO A 345 -5.78 -28.11 21.12
C PRO A 345 -4.81 -29.23 20.68
N LEU A 346 -3.71 -28.89 20.01
CA LEU A 346 -2.71 -29.86 19.54
C LEU A 346 -1.71 -30.28 20.63
N VAL A 347 -1.56 -29.49 21.71
CA VAL A 347 -0.53 -29.74 22.75
C VAL A 347 -0.70 -31.09 23.44
N LYS A 348 -1.95 -31.50 23.71
CA LYS A 348 -2.23 -32.83 24.30
C LYS A 348 -1.72 -33.96 23.42
N GLN A 349 -2.08 -33.90 22.13
CA GLN A 349 -1.67 -34.90 21.14
C GLN A 349 -0.14 -34.90 20.95
N LEU A 350 0.49 -33.72 20.94
CA LEU A 350 1.94 -33.60 20.85
C LEU A 350 2.63 -34.16 22.09
N GLY A 351 2.08 -33.99 23.30
CA GLY A 351 2.66 -34.50 24.54
C GLY A 351 2.70 -36.03 24.58
N GLU A 352 1.64 -36.68 24.11
CA GLU A 352 1.60 -38.14 23.96
C GLU A 352 2.60 -38.62 22.90
N LYS A 353 2.68 -37.92 21.76
CA LYS A 353 3.65 -38.22 20.69
C LYS A 353 5.09 -38.07 21.14
N ILE A 354 5.43 -37.01 21.86
CA ILE A 354 6.80 -36.74 22.35
C ILE A 354 7.25 -37.80 23.36
N ARG A 355 6.32 -38.37 24.14
CA ARG A 355 6.61 -39.46 25.07
C ARG A 355 7.04 -40.77 24.39
N LEU A 356 6.64 -40.95 23.13
CA LEU A 356 6.97 -42.12 22.31
C LEU A 356 8.30 -41.95 21.55
N ILE A 357 8.91 -40.77 21.56
CA ILE A 357 10.17 -40.49 20.86
C ILE A 357 11.34 -41.13 21.61
N SER A 358 12.14 -41.92 20.89
CA SER A 358 13.34 -42.60 21.39
C SER A 358 14.55 -41.67 21.56
N ASP A 359 14.62 -40.56 20.81
CA ASP A 359 15.70 -39.56 20.90
C ASP A 359 15.47 -38.55 22.04
N ILE A 360 16.30 -38.65 23.09
CA ILE A 360 16.24 -37.78 24.28
C ILE A 360 16.50 -36.31 23.95
N GLU A 361 17.47 -36.02 23.08
CA GLU A 361 17.87 -34.63 22.79
C GLU A 361 16.76 -33.86 22.03
N LEU A 362 16.09 -34.53 21.09
CA LEU A 362 15.00 -33.95 20.31
C LEU A 362 13.76 -33.72 21.18
N SER A 363 13.44 -34.70 22.03
CA SER A 363 12.36 -34.61 23.00
C SER A 363 12.58 -33.43 23.96
N GLN A 364 13.78 -33.30 24.54
CA GLN A 364 14.12 -32.18 25.43
C GLN A 364 13.99 -30.82 24.74
N LYS A 365 14.58 -30.63 23.55
CA LYS A 365 14.46 -29.36 22.82
C LYS A 365 13.02 -29.02 22.44
N MET A 366 12.23 -30.00 21.98
CA MET A 366 10.82 -29.78 21.70
C MET A 366 10.07 -29.36 22.97
N THR A 367 10.29 -30.06 24.10
CA THR A 367 9.62 -29.72 25.35
C THR A 367 9.98 -28.32 25.84
N GLU A 368 11.26 -27.93 25.82
CA GLU A 368 11.69 -26.61 26.25
C GLU A 368 11.04 -25.49 25.42
N VAL A 369 11.01 -25.65 24.11
CA VAL A 369 10.40 -24.68 23.19
C VAL A 369 8.88 -24.60 23.40
N VAL A 370 8.19 -25.74 23.46
CA VAL A 370 6.74 -25.82 23.69
C VAL A 370 6.38 -25.12 25.00
N VAL A 371 7.08 -25.45 26.09
CA VAL A 371 6.81 -24.89 27.42
C VAL A 371 7.11 -23.38 27.42
N LYS A 372 8.21 -22.92 26.81
CA LYS A 372 8.55 -21.49 26.72
C LYS A 372 7.49 -20.66 25.99
N PHE A 373 7.03 -21.11 24.81
CA PHE A 373 6.05 -20.33 24.05
C PHE A 373 4.64 -20.39 24.66
N ILE A 374 4.25 -21.55 25.21
CA ILE A 374 2.96 -21.70 25.88
C ILE A 374 2.91 -20.90 27.18
N THR A 375 3.98 -20.88 27.98
CA THR A 375 4.02 -20.10 29.23
C THR A 375 3.89 -18.60 28.97
N ILE A 376 4.63 -18.08 27.97
CA ILE A 376 4.53 -16.68 27.55
C ILE A 376 3.11 -16.33 27.08
N THR A 377 2.48 -17.20 26.29
CA THR A 377 1.13 -16.94 25.75
C THR A 377 0.04 -17.12 26.79
N TYR A 378 0.15 -18.12 27.66
CA TYR A 378 -0.77 -18.35 28.77
C TYR A 378 -0.76 -17.16 29.74
N ARG A 379 0.41 -16.61 30.06
CA ARG A 379 0.54 -15.38 30.85
C ARG A 379 -0.14 -14.18 30.20
N SER A 380 -0.05 -14.04 28.87
CA SER A 380 -0.72 -12.95 28.16
C SER A 380 -2.25 -13.07 28.13
N VAL A 381 -2.79 -14.28 28.34
CA VAL A 381 -4.24 -14.55 28.36
C VAL A 381 -4.80 -14.46 29.79
N GLN A 382 -4.03 -14.90 30.79
CA GLN A 382 -4.37 -14.79 32.20
C GLN A 382 -3.96 -13.40 32.73
N ASN A 383 -4.84 -12.41 32.55
CA ASN A 383 -4.77 -11.19 33.37
C ASN A 383 -5.10 -11.58 34.82
N GLU A 384 -4.10 -11.44 35.70
CA GLU A 384 -4.17 -11.42 37.17
C GLU A 384 -5.23 -12.31 37.87
N ASN A 385 -4.73 -13.34 38.58
CA ASN A 385 -5.27 -13.89 39.84
C ASN A 385 -6.13 -15.17 39.89
N GLU A 386 -6.15 -16.06 38.89
CA GLU A 386 -6.58 -17.45 39.16
C GLU A 386 -5.72 -18.50 38.45
N SER A 387 -4.65 -18.94 39.13
CA SER A 387 -3.94 -20.18 38.83
C SER A 387 -4.81 -21.39 39.19
N ASN A 388 -5.85 -21.62 38.38
CA ASN A 388 -6.64 -22.84 38.44
C ASN A 388 -5.80 -24.00 37.87
N GLU A 389 -4.99 -24.65 38.71
CA GLU A 389 -4.19 -25.83 38.35
C GLU A 389 -5.02 -26.85 37.56
N LYS A 390 -6.27 -27.08 37.95
CA LYS A 390 -7.19 -27.98 37.23
C LYS A 390 -7.41 -27.60 35.77
N LYS A 391 -7.53 -26.30 35.44
CA LYS A 391 -7.67 -25.83 34.05
C LYS A 391 -6.38 -26.05 33.25
N LEU A 392 -5.21 -25.87 33.86
CA LEU A 392 -3.91 -26.17 33.23
C LEU A 392 -3.78 -27.67 32.88
N TYR A 393 -4.18 -28.55 33.79
CA TYR A 393 -4.19 -30.00 33.55
C TYR A 393 -5.25 -30.40 32.51
N GLU A 394 -6.42 -29.76 32.52
CA GLU A 394 -7.46 -29.97 31.52
C GLU A 394 -7.03 -29.47 30.13
N ASP A 395 -6.29 -28.37 30.00
CA ASP A 395 -5.94 -27.79 28.71
C ASP A 395 -4.67 -28.42 28.11
N PHE A 396 -3.65 -28.69 28.92
CA PHE A 396 -2.32 -29.10 28.44
C PHE A 396 -1.94 -30.56 28.75
N GLY A 397 -2.76 -31.27 29.53
CA GLY A 397 -2.54 -32.68 29.87
C GLY A 397 -1.41 -32.91 30.87
N SER A 398 -1.26 -34.16 31.32
CA SER A 398 -0.36 -34.53 32.44
C SER A 398 1.13 -34.37 32.16
N TYR A 399 1.53 -34.32 30.89
CA TYR A 399 2.94 -34.20 30.50
C TYR A 399 3.46 -32.75 30.54
N PHE A 400 2.70 -31.82 29.96
CA PHE A 400 3.13 -30.41 29.86
C PHE A 400 2.68 -29.55 31.03
N ALA A 401 1.54 -29.84 31.66
CA ALA A 401 1.03 -29.07 32.79
C ALA A 401 2.05 -28.85 33.94
N PRO A 402 2.78 -29.88 34.45
CA PRO A 402 3.73 -29.68 35.54
C PRO A 402 4.95 -28.84 35.13
N LEU A 403 5.42 -28.99 33.89
CA LEU A 403 6.57 -28.21 33.36
C LEU A 403 6.19 -26.74 33.16
N ILE A 404 5.00 -26.48 32.64
CA ILE A 404 4.45 -25.13 32.45
C ILE A 404 4.25 -24.46 33.81
N GLN A 405 3.71 -25.19 34.79
CA GLN A 405 3.53 -24.69 36.15
C GLN A 405 4.87 -24.30 36.79
N HIS A 406 5.89 -25.16 36.70
CA HIS A 406 7.23 -24.86 37.20
C HIS A 406 7.85 -23.62 36.53
N GLN A 407 7.71 -23.49 35.20
CA GLN A 407 8.23 -22.32 34.48
C GLN A 407 7.45 -21.03 34.79
N LEU A 408 6.14 -21.11 35.01
CA LEU A 408 5.31 -19.98 35.45
C LEU A 408 5.75 -19.48 36.83
N ILE A 409 6.08 -20.39 37.75
CA ILE A 409 6.61 -20.06 39.09
C ILE A 409 7.99 -19.40 39.00
N LEU A 410 8.87 -19.85 38.09
CA LEU A 410 10.18 -19.25 37.88
C LEU A 410 10.16 -17.86 37.21
N LEU A 411 9.06 -17.51 36.54
CA LEU A 411 8.86 -16.24 35.84
C LEU A 411 8.09 -15.18 36.68
N LEU A 412 7.65 -15.58 37.89
CA LEU A 412 7.20 -14.72 38.98
C LEU A 412 8.42 -14.29 39.82
#